data_AF-A0A0L0F8H1-F1
#
_entry.id   AF-A0A0L0F8H1-F1
#
_cell.length_a   1.000
_cell.length_b   1.000
_cell.length_c   1.000
_cell.angle_alpha   90.00
_cell.angle_beta   90.00
_cell.angle_gamma   90.00
#
_symmetry.space_group_name_H-M   'P 1'
#
loop_
_entity.id
_entity.type
_entity.pdbx_description
1 polymer ?
#
loop_
_entity_poly.entity_id
_entity_poly.type
_entity_poly.pdbx_seq_one_letter_code
_entity_poly.pdbx_strand_id
1 'polypeptide(L)'
;MRTGDEPPEMVRPNVVFGTVSGMIGVMGSLTEEMYLFLDDLQTRLAEIKGVGGLSHSTWREYKTERRMKTAWHYIDGDLIEWTLELPRSKLVQ
;
A
#
# COMPACT_ATOMS: atom_id res chain seq x y z
N MET A 1 8.26 2.51 -28.97
CA MET A 1 7.68 1.25 -29.47
C MET A 1 8.09 0.19 -28.47
N ARG A 2 7.18 -0.27 -27.60
CA ARG A 2 7.48 -1.36 -26.64
C ARG A 2 7.73 -2.63 -27.47
N THR A 3 8.88 -3.28 -27.28
CA THR A 3 9.17 -4.60 -27.85
C THR A 3 8.29 -5.64 -27.14
N GLY A 4 7.76 -6.62 -27.87
CA GLY A 4 6.79 -7.59 -27.37
C GLY A 4 7.27 -8.55 -26.27
N ASP A 5 8.52 -8.41 -25.82
CA ASP A 5 9.17 -9.26 -24.82
C ASP A 5 9.31 -8.58 -23.43
N GLU A 6 8.88 -7.32 -23.26
CA GLU A 6 8.88 -6.68 -21.94
C GLU A 6 7.71 -7.20 -21.10
N PRO A 7 7.95 -7.66 -19.85
CA PRO A 7 6.88 -8.08 -18.97
C PRO A 7 5.87 -6.94 -18.80
N PRO A 8 4.56 -7.25 -18.69
CA PRO A 8 3.54 -6.23 -18.55
C PRO A 8 3.87 -5.36 -17.33
N GLU A 9 3.86 -4.05 -17.55
CA GLU A 9 4.12 -3.07 -16.50
C GLU A 9 3.05 -3.20 -15.41
N MET A 10 3.47 -3.73 -14.25
CA MET A 10 2.57 -4.10 -13.14
C MET A 10 2.17 -2.91 -12.26
N VAL A 11 3.01 -1.87 -12.22
CA VAL A 11 2.80 -0.63 -11.47
C VAL A 11 3.05 0.55 -12.40
N ARG A 12 2.10 1.47 -12.49
CA ARG A 12 2.21 2.70 -13.29
C ARG A 12 2.02 3.93 -12.40
N PRO A 13 3.09 4.63 -11.98
CA PRO A 13 2.98 5.89 -11.24
C PRO A 13 2.53 7.00 -12.18
N ASN A 14 1.35 7.57 -11.92
CA ASN A 14 0.68 8.48 -12.86
C ASN A 14 0.39 9.86 -12.27
N VAL A 15 0.47 10.00 -10.94
CA VAL A 15 0.12 11.22 -10.22
C VAL A 15 1.13 11.48 -9.11
N VAL A 16 1.68 12.70 -9.08
CA VAL A 16 2.41 13.24 -7.93
C VAL A 16 1.53 14.29 -7.26
N PHE A 17 1.46 14.27 -5.93
CA PHE A 17 0.67 15.23 -5.16
C PHE A 17 1.47 15.76 -3.97
N GLY A 18 1.10 16.96 -3.52
CA GLY A 18 1.65 17.59 -2.32
C GLY A 18 0.55 17.88 -1.30
N THR A 19 0.90 17.89 -0.01
CA THR A 19 -0.02 18.21 1.08
C THR A 19 0.37 19.52 1.79
N VAL A 20 -0.54 20.08 2.60
CA VAL A 20 -0.29 21.30 3.39
C VAL A 20 0.88 21.13 4.36
N SER A 21 1.12 19.91 4.86
CA SER A 21 2.22 19.60 5.76
C SER A 21 3.57 19.41 5.06
N GLY A 22 3.64 19.59 3.73
CA GLY A 22 4.87 19.45 2.95
C GLY A 22 5.22 18.01 2.53
N MET A 23 4.34 17.03 2.79
CA MET A 23 4.51 15.67 2.26
C MET A 23 4.29 15.67 0.75
N ILE A 24 5.21 15.04 0.01
CA ILE A 24 5.08 14.72 -1.41
C ILE A 24 4.76 13.24 -1.52
N GLY A 25 3.67 12.90 -2.21
CA GLY A 25 3.25 11.53 -2.42
C GLY A 25 3.08 11.19 -3.90
N VAL A 26 3.07 9.89 -4.20
CA VAL A 26 2.83 9.35 -5.54
C VAL A 26 1.62 8.43 -5.50
N MET A 27 0.76 8.52 -6.50
CA MET A 27 -0.31 7.55 -6.75
C MET A 27 -0.09 6.91 -8.12
N GLY A 28 -0.26 5.58 -8.15
CA GLY A 28 -0.13 4.78 -9.36
C GLY A 28 -1.26 3.77 -9.49
N SER A 29 -1.50 3.33 -10.72
CA SER A 29 -2.41 2.23 -11.01
C SER A 29 -1.65 0.90 -10.98
N LEU A 30 -2.30 -0.13 -10.44
CA LEU A 30 -1.80 -1.51 -10.44
C LEU A 30 -2.56 -2.35 -11.47
N THR A 31 -1.90 -3.38 -12.02
CA THR A 31 -2.63 -4.48 -12.65
C THR A 31 -3.40 -5.26 -11.58
N GLU A 32 -4.46 -5.97 -11.99
CA GLU A 32 -5.25 -6.79 -11.06
C GLU A 32 -4.39 -7.84 -10.34
N GLU A 33 -3.52 -8.52 -11.07
CA GLU A 33 -2.57 -9.50 -10.51
C GLU A 33 -1.70 -8.89 -9.41
N MET A 34 -1.13 -7.71 -9.66
CA MET A 34 -0.27 -7.02 -8.69
C MET A 34 -1.09 -6.50 -7.50
N TYR A 35 -2.30 -6.00 -7.74
CA TYR A 35 -3.20 -5.59 -6.67
C TYR A 35 -3.51 -6.77 -5.73
N LEU A 36 -3.93 -7.92 -6.28
CA LEU A 36 -4.27 -9.10 -5.48
C LEU A 36 -3.08 -9.58 -4.64
N PHE A 37 -1.88 -9.58 -5.22
CA PHE A 37 -0.66 -9.94 -4.50
C PHE A 37 -0.36 -8.96 -3.36
N LEU A 38 -0.38 -7.65 -3.64
CA LEU A 38 -0.06 -6.64 -2.64
C LEU A 38 -1.14 -6.51 -1.56
N ASP A 39 -2.40 -6.80 -1.89
CA ASP A 39 -3.51 -6.80 -0.92
C ASP A 39 -3.39 -7.95 0.09
N ASP A 40 -3.01 -9.16 -0.36
CA ASP A 40 -2.69 -10.27 0.55
C ASP A 40 -1.48 -9.94 1.43
N LEU A 41 -0.42 -9.37 0.84
CA LEU A 41 0.76 -8.94 1.58
C LEU A 41 0.42 -7.87 2.63
N GLN A 42 -0.31 -6.82 2.24
CA GLN A 42 -0.79 -5.75 3.13
C GLN A 42 -1.61 -6.32 4.29
N THR A 43 -2.53 -7.25 4.00
CA THR A 43 -3.37 -7.89 5.02
C THR A 43 -2.53 -8.62 6.06
N ARG A 44 -1.48 -9.34 5.63
CA ARG A 44 -0.56 -10.03 6.55
C ARG A 44 0.30 -9.07 7.35
N LEU A 45 0.75 -7.97 6.74
CA LEU A 45 1.57 -6.95 7.42
C LEU A 45 0.77 -6.15 8.44
N ALA A 46 -0.53 -5.92 8.19
CA ALA A 46 -1.42 -5.19 9.09
C ALA A 46 -1.58 -5.85 10.47
N GLU A 47 -1.28 -7.15 10.59
CA GLU A 47 -1.25 -7.88 11.87
C GLU A 47 -0.07 -7.46 12.76
N ILE A 48 0.96 -6.82 12.20
CA ILE A 48 2.10 -6.34 12.96
C ILE A 48 1.69 -5.07 13.72
N LYS A 49 1.68 -5.15 15.05
CA LYS A 49 1.26 -4.02 15.90
C LYS A 49 2.17 -2.82 15.72
N GLY A 50 1.58 -1.72 15.29
CA GLY A 50 2.25 -0.42 15.21
C GLY A 50 2.55 0.17 16.60
N VAL A 51 3.21 1.33 16.60
CA VAL A 51 3.51 2.10 17.81
C VAL A 51 2.21 2.38 18.57
N GLY A 52 2.20 2.12 19.88
CA GLY A 52 1.02 2.32 20.73
C GLY A 52 -0.12 1.31 20.50
N GLY A 53 0.11 0.24 19.74
CA GLY A 53 -0.92 -0.77 19.45
C GLY A 53 -1.99 -0.29 18.46
N LEU A 54 -1.70 0.76 17.68
CA LEU A 54 -2.59 1.27 16.64
C LEU A 54 -2.76 0.22 15.53
N SER A 55 -4.02 0.00 15.15
CA SER A 55 -4.39 -0.86 14.02
C SER A 55 -4.18 -0.10 12.70
N HIS A 56 -3.46 -0.71 11.77
CA HIS A 56 -3.25 -0.15 10.43
C HIS A 56 -4.58 0.03 9.67
N SER A 57 -5.46 -0.98 9.70
CA SER A 57 -6.75 -0.91 9.00
C SER A 57 -7.62 0.22 9.54
N THR A 58 -7.64 0.42 10.86
CA THR A 58 -8.37 1.51 11.51
C THR A 58 -7.75 2.88 11.22
N TRP A 59 -6.42 2.95 11.05
CA TRP A 59 -5.73 4.17 10.67
C TRP A 59 -6.04 4.59 9.23
N ARG A 60 -6.12 3.63 8.31
CA ARG A 60 -6.35 3.88 6.88
C ARG A 60 -7.83 3.92 6.46
N GLU A 61 -8.76 3.64 7.36
CA GLU A 61 -10.20 3.81 7.11
C GLU A 61 -10.54 5.19 6.53
N TYR A 62 -11.49 5.22 5.60
CA TYR A 62 -12.10 6.47 5.17
C TYR A 62 -12.95 7.04 6.30
N LYS A 63 -12.56 8.20 6.82
CA LYS A 63 -13.26 8.88 7.92
C LYS A 63 -13.65 10.31 7.54
N THR A 64 -14.89 10.63 7.86
CA THR A 64 -15.45 11.98 7.88
C THR A 64 -16.21 12.14 9.19
N GLU A 65 -16.64 13.36 9.53
CA GLU A 65 -17.45 13.61 10.73
C GLU A 65 -18.72 12.74 10.81
N ARG A 66 -19.23 12.28 9.65
CA ARG A 66 -20.53 11.59 9.55
C ARG A 66 -20.44 10.13 9.12
N ARG A 67 -19.30 9.70 8.59
CA ARG A 67 -19.15 8.38 7.94
C ARG A 67 -17.78 7.82 8.21
N MET A 68 -17.76 6.54 8.53
CA MET A 68 -16.57 5.70 8.57
C MET A 68 -16.80 4.52 7.62
N LYS A 69 -15.81 4.22 6.78
CA LYS A 69 -15.82 3.06 5.88
C LYS A 69 -14.43 2.47 5.79
N THR A 70 -14.36 1.14 5.67
CA THR A 70 -13.13 0.43 5.37
C THR A 70 -12.54 0.92 4.05
N ALA A 71 -11.22 1.11 4.00
CA ALA A 71 -10.52 1.37 2.75
C ALA A 71 -10.55 0.11 1.88
N TRP A 72 -10.80 0.28 0.58
CA TRP A 72 -10.95 -0.81 -0.38
C TRP A 72 -10.35 -0.37 -1.71
N HIS A 73 -9.69 -1.29 -2.42
CA HIS A 73 -8.98 -1.03 -3.66
C HIS A 73 -7.86 0.02 -3.57
N TYR A 74 -7.19 0.08 -2.41
CA TYR A 74 -5.99 0.89 -2.18
C TYR A 74 -4.92 0.06 -1.48
N ILE A 75 -3.69 0.21 -1.96
CA ILE A 75 -2.49 -0.36 -1.34
C ILE A 75 -1.70 0.78 -0.71
N ASP A 76 -1.29 0.59 0.54
CA ASP A 76 -0.44 1.50 1.29
C ASP A 76 1.04 1.22 0.97
N GLY A 77 1.60 2.03 0.05
CA GLY A 77 2.99 1.89 -0.39
C GLY A 77 3.99 1.90 0.76
N ASP A 78 3.80 2.77 1.76
CA ASP A 78 4.70 2.88 2.92
C ASP A 78 4.72 1.57 3.73
N LEU A 79 3.56 0.93 3.90
CA LEU A 79 3.46 -0.36 4.61
C LEU A 79 4.13 -1.48 3.82
N ILE A 80 3.97 -1.50 2.50
CA ILE A 80 4.62 -2.50 1.64
C ILE A 80 6.14 -2.31 1.64
N GLU A 81 6.64 -1.08 1.51
CA GLU A 81 8.07 -0.78 1.52
C GLU A 81 8.72 -1.20 2.84
N TRP A 82 7.99 -1.10 3.95
CA TRP A 82 8.47 -1.54 5.25
C TRP A 82 8.87 -3.03 5.31
N THR A 83 8.38 -3.87 4.40
CA THR A 83 8.83 -5.27 4.30
C THR A 83 10.33 -5.41 4.10
N LEU A 84 10.98 -4.45 3.44
CA LEU A 84 12.41 -4.45 3.20
C LEU A 84 13.22 -4.22 4.48
N GLU A 85 12.60 -3.63 5.50
CA GLU A 85 13.18 -3.35 6.81
C GLU A 85 12.92 -4.50 7.82
N LEU A 86 12.07 -5.46 7.48
CA LEU A 86 11.77 -6.57 8.38
C LEU A 86 12.91 -7.60 8.40
N PRO A 87 13.29 -8.12 9.59
CA PRO A 87 14.21 -9.25 9.67
C PRO A 87 13.68 -10.43 8.87
N ARG A 88 14.56 -11.18 8.21
CA ARG A 88 14.16 -12.33 7.37
C ARG A 88 13.31 -13.37 8.11
N SER A 89 13.50 -13.51 9.42
CA SER A 89 12.68 -14.38 10.29
C SER A 89 11.21 -13.98 10.36
N LYS A 90 10.87 -12.74 10.00
CA LYS A 90 9.49 -12.22 9.90
C LYS A 90 8.91 -12.30 8.49
N LEU A 91 9.73 -12.62 7.49
CA LEU A 91 9.31 -12.75 6.09
C LEU A 91 9.05 -14.21 5.68
N VAL A 92 9.59 -15.18 6.42
CA VAL A 92 9.40 -16.60 6.18
C VAL A 92 8.39 -17.13 7.19
N GLN A 93 7.10 -17.10 6.84
CA GLN A 93 6.05 -17.76 7.61
C GLN A 93 5.05 -18.47 6.71
#